data_AF-A0A850RIL1-F1
#
_entry.id   AF-A0A850RIL1-F1
#
_cell.length_a   1.000
_cell.length_b   1.000
_cell.length_c   1.000
_cell.angle_alpha   90.00
_cell.angle_beta   90.00
_cell.angle_gamma   90.00
#
_symmetry.space_group_name_H-M   'P 1'
#
loop_
_entity.id
_entity.type
_entity.pdbx_description
1 polymer ?
#
loop_
_entity_poly.entity_id
_entity_poly.type
_entity_poly.pdbx_seq_one_letter_code
_entity_poly.pdbx_strand_id
1 'polypeptide(L)'
;MSANPRVSRRRASIFAALCFGIAGSAQALSLVVEDGEIAGVSGLDIQGRLYDVSFRDGAFNAVYPAELSGYGPLARAVAQALLAANPSIQAAPGWQANLRPRGCQSADSCTILIPEHSDGAAPNTRLTHAVEAIYTKDRFSKVPEPLWPFDASTDTQYMPDMLYAIITPAR
;
A
#
# COMPACT_ATOMS: atom_id res chain seq x y z
N MET A 1 33.82 -59.81 28.48
CA MET A 1 32.65 -60.58 27.99
C MET A 1 31.40 -59.74 28.19
N SER A 2 30.58 -59.69 27.15
CA SER A 2 29.70 -58.57 26.80
C SER A 2 28.52 -58.32 27.74
N ALA A 3 28.29 -57.04 28.07
CA ALA A 3 27.05 -56.57 28.65
C ALA A 3 26.02 -56.31 27.53
N ASN A 4 24.92 -57.06 27.54
CA ASN A 4 23.74 -56.80 26.70
C ASN A 4 22.90 -55.65 27.31
N PRO A 5 22.53 -54.61 26.56
CA PRO A 5 21.39 -53.79 26.92
C PRO A 5 20.11 -54.41 26.34
N ARG A 6 19.19 -54.77 27.25
CA ARG A 6 17.82 -55.16 26.94
C ARG A 6 17.06 -53.97 26.35
N VAL A 7 16.53 -54.15 25.14
CA VAL A 7 15.57 -53.24 24.51
C VAL A 7 14.27 -53.24 25.31
N SER A 8 14.00 -52.17 26.04
CA SER A 8 12.73 -51.93 26.73
C SER A 8 11.89 -50.92 25.93
N ARG A 9 10.94 -51.44 25.15
CA ARG A 9 9.81 -50.69 24.59
C ARG A 9 9.01 -50.03 25.72
N ARG A 10 9.01 -48.70 25.79
CA ARG A 10 7.94 -47.94 26.45
C ARG A 10 7.41 -46.85 25.53
N ARG A 11 6.27 -47.22 24.92
CA ARG A 11 5.15 -46.41 24.42
C ARG A 11 5.42 -44.92 24.23
N ALA A 12 5.65 -44.54 22.98
CA ALA A 12 5.54 -43.16 22.51
C ALA A 12 4.07 -42.70 22.64
N SER A 13 3.80 -41.79 23.56
CA SER A 13 2.57 -41.01 23.55
C SER A 13 2.75 -39.87 22.56
N ILE A 14 2.32 -40.11 21.32
CA ILE A 14 2.22 -39.08 20.28
C ILE A 14 1.00 -38.22 20.63
N PHE A 15 1.22 -37.13 21.36
CA PHE A 15 0.26 -36.04 21.40
C PHE A 15 0.33 -35.33 20.04
N ALA A 16 -0.58 -35.71 19.14
CA ALA A 16 -0.85 -34.94 17.94
C ALA A 16 -1.46 -33.61 18.37
N ALA A 17 -0.61 -32.59 18.55
CA ALA A 17 -1.05 -31.21 18.60
C ALA A 17 -1.61 -30.86 17.22
N LEU A 18 -2.92 -31.01 17.04
CA LEU A 18 -3.64 -30.32 15.98
C LEU A 18 -3.57 -28.83 16.32
N CYS A 19 -2.49 -28.18 15.89
CA CYS A 19 -2.51 -26.76 15.63
C CYS A 19 -3.50 -26.57 14.48
N PHE A 20 -4.75 -26.26 14.80
CA PHE A 20 -5.62 -25.53 13.90
C PHE A 20 -4.93 -24.18 13.69
N GLY A 21 -4.01 -24.14 12.72
CA GLY A 21 -3.62 -22.89 12.11
C GLY A 21 -4.91 -22.28 11.64
N ILE A 22 -5.34 -21.20 12.29
CA ILE A 22 -6.24 -20.25 11.68
C ILE A 22 -5.49 -19.87 10.41
N ALA A 23 -5.90 -20.45 9.29
CA ALA A 23 -5.55 -19.97 7.98
C ALA A 23 -6.23 -18.60 7.89
N GLY A 24 -5.59 -17.61 8.50
CA GLY A 24 -5.83 -16.23 8.15
C GLY A 24 -5.54 -16.20 6.67
N SER A 25 -6.58 -16.02 5.87
CA SER A 25 -6.44 -15.66 4.47
C SER A 25 -5.55 -14.43 4.47
N ALA A 26 -4.25 -14.62 4.29
CA ALA A 26 -3.34 -13.55 3.92
C ALA A 26 -3.83 -13.17 2.53
N GLN A 27 -4.79 -12.23 2.47
CA GLN A 27 -5.18 -11.63 1.22
C GLN A 27 -3.88 -11.06 0.68
N ALA A 28 -3.35 -11.70 -0.36
CA ALA A 28 -2.09 -11.31 -0.94
C ALA A 28 -2.31 -9.91 -1.51
N LEU A 29 -1.53 -8.97 -1.00
CA LEU A 29 -1.44 -7.63 -1.56
C LEU A 29 -1.30 -7.73 -3.08
N SER A 30 -2.13 -7.00 -3.81
CA SER A 30 -2.16 -7.07 -5.28
C SER A 30 -2.12 -5.67 -5.89
N LEU A 31 -1.43 -5.54 -7.00
CA LEU A 31 -1.59 -4.37 -7.85
C LEU A 31 -2.93 -4.43 -8.56
N VAL A 32 -3.68 -3.35 -8.48
CA VAL A 32 -4.87 -3.17 -9.31
C VAL A 32 -4.40 -2.62 -10.65
N VAL A 33 -4.43 -3.45 -11.69
CA VAL A 33 -4.06 -3.08 -13.06
C VAL A 33 -5.32 -2.98 -13.91
N GLU A 34 -5.56 -1.80 -14.46
CA GLU A 34 -6.70 -1.51 -15.34
C GLU A 34 -6.17 -0.88 -16.63
N ASP A 35 -6.61 -1.41 -17.78
CA ASP A 35 -6.19 -0.94 -19.11
C ASP A 35 -4.66 -0.87 -19.31
N GLY A 36 -3.92 -1.76 -18.65
CA GLY A 36 -2.45 -1.81 -18.72
C GLY A 36 -1.73 -0.75 -17.86
N GLU A 37 -2.44 -0.12 -16.92
CA GLU A 37 -1.89 0.88 -16.00
C GLU A 37 -2.19 0.51 -14.55
N ILE A 38 -1.32 0.92 -13.62
CA ILE A 38 -1.52 0.69 -12.19
C ILE A 38 -2.55 1.71 -11.69
N ALA A 39 -3.75 1.24 -11.41
CA ALA A 39 -4.83 2.03 -10.83
C ALA A 39 -4.78 2.09 -9.30
N GLY A 40 -4.00 1.22 -8.65
CA GLY A 40 -3.88 1.18 -7.20
C GLY A 40 -3.23 -0.07 -6.63
N VAL A 41 -3.40 -0.27 -5.33
CA VAL A 41 -2.99 -1.45 -4.56
C VAL A 41 -4.18 -1.91 -3.72
N SER A 42 -4.51 -3.20 -3.75
CA SER A 42 -5.57 -3.79 -2.94
C SER A 42 -5.01 -4.67 -1.83
N GLY A 43 -5.74 -4.76 -0.71
CA GLY A 43 -5.38 -5.65 0.40
C GLY A 43 -4.11 -5.24 1.15
N LEU A 44 -3.84 -3.94 1.25
CA LEU A 44 -2.73 -3.40 2.02
C LEU A 44 -3.01 -3.57 3.52
N ASP A 45 -2.27 -4.47 4.19
CA ASP A 45 -2.40 -4.70 5.62
C ASP A 45 -1.70 -3.59 6.43
N ILE A 46 -2.50 -2.92 7.25
CA ILE A 46 -2.05 -1.96 8.24
C ILE A 46 -2.61 -2.37 9.59
N GLN A 47 -1.74 -2.95 10.42
CA GLN A 47 -2.05 -3.36 11.80
C GLN A 47 -3.24 -4.33 11.88
N GLY A 48 -3.33 -5.29 10.95
CA GLY A 48 -4.38 -6.31 10.91
C GLY A 48 -5.68 -5.83 10.26
N ARG A 49 -5.66 -4.66 9.62
CA ARG A 49 -6.79 -4.11 8.85
C ARG A 49 -6.36 -3.92 7.41
N LEU A 50 -7.17 -4.43 6.48
CA LEU A 50 -6.89 -4.38 5.06
C LEU A 50 -7.49 -3.11 4.45
N TYR A 51 -6.71 -2.45 3.60
CA TYR A 51 -7.11 -1.25 2.88
C TYR A 51 -6.84 -1.40 1.38
N ASP A 52 -7.72 -0.81 0.58
CA ASP A 52 -7.50 -0.58 -0.84
C ASP A 52 -7.07 0.88 -1.02
N VAL A 53 -6.07 1.08 -1.87
CA VAL A 53 -5.49 2.38 -2.21
C VAL A 53 -5.64 2.59 -3.70
N SER A 54 -6.53 3.50 -4.09
CA SER A 54 -6.72 3.87 -5.49
C SER A 54 -5.91 5.12 -5.83
N PHE A 55 -5.29 5.16 -7.00
CA PHE A 55 -4.60 6.34 -7.52
C PHE A 55 -5.53 7.15 -8.42
N ARG A 56 -5.52 8.48 -8.23
CA ARG A 56 -6.40 9.42 -8.93
C ARG A 56 -5.63 10.67 -9.34
N ASP A 57 -5.72 10.99 -10.62
CA ASP A 57 -5.36 12.32 -11.12
C ASP A 57 -6.60 13.22 -11.11
N GLY A 58 -6.43 14.49 -10.78
CA GLY A 58 -7.43 15.54 -10.91
C GLY A 58 -7.23 16.67 -9.90
N ALA A 59 -8.17 17.62 -9.89
CA ALA A 59 -8.22 18.62 -8.83
C ALA A 59 -8.64 17.95 -7.50
N PHE A 60 -8.01 18.33 -6.38
CA PHE A 60 -8.25 17.72 -5.07
C PHE A 60 -9.74 17.69 -4.73
N ASN A 61 -10.40 18.84 -4.87
CA ASN A 61 -11.82 19.02 -4.58
C ASN A 61 -12.77 18.25 -5.52
N ALA A 62 -12.27 17.73 -6.64
CA ALA A 62 -13.06 16.93 -7.58
C ALA A 62 -12.92 15.42 -7.34
N VAL A 63 -11.77 14.96 -6.83
CA VAL A 63 -11.46 13.52 -6.73
C VAL A 63 -11.39 12.99 -5.30
N TYR A 64 -11.17 13.86 -4.32
CA TYR A 64 -11.06 13.46 -2.92
C TYR A 64 -12.44 13.19 -2.32
N PRO A 65 -12.60 12.13 -1.48
CA PRO A 65 -13.88 11.81 -0.87
C PRO A 65 -14.45 12.99 -0.07
N ALA A 66 -15.73 13.27 -0.31
CA ALA A 66 -16.49 14.18 0.51
C ALA A 66 -16.45 13.71 1.98
N GLU A 67 -16.61 14.66 2.90
CA GLU A 67 -16.64 14.44 4.37
C GLU A 67 -15.27 14.15 5.03
N LEU A 68 -14.20 13.95 4.26
CA LEU A 68 -12.86 13.76 4.82
C LEU A 68 -12.06 15.06 4.85
N SER A 69 -11.32 15.29 5.95
CA SER A 69 -10.38 16.42 6.12
C SER A 69 -8.92 15.96 6.15
N GLY A 70 -8.60 15.02 5.26
CA GLY A 70 -7.37 14.22 5.29
C GLY A 70 -7.55 12.89 6.04
N TYR A 71 -6.58 12.00 5.87
CA TYR A 71 -6.56 10.67 6.50
C TYR A 71 -5.81 10.66 7.85
N GLY A 72 -5.19 11.78 8.25
CA GLY A 72 -4.40 11.87 9.48
C GLY A 72 -3.29 10.81 9.53
N PRO A 73 -3.06 10.17 10.69
CA PRO A 73 -2.00 9.17 10.85
C PRO A 73 -2.04 7.99 9.87
N LEU A 74 -3.22 7.67 9.31
CA LEU A 74 -3.36 6.61 8.32
C LEU A 74 -2.56 6.90 7.05
N ALA A 75 -2.37 8.17 6.68
CA ALA A 75 -1.58 8.55 5.51
C ALA A 75 -0.14 8.03 5.58
N ARG A 76 0.53 8.23 6.74
CA ARG A 76 1.89 7.73 6.97
C ARG A 76 1.96 6.21 7.01
N ALA A 77 0.96 5.58 7.64
CA ALA A 77 0.89 4.13 7.74
C ALA A 77 0.75 3.48 6.35
N VAL A 78 -0.08 4.06 5.47
CA VAL A 78 -0.22 3.62 4.07
C VAL A 78 1.09 3.79 3.31
N ALA A 79 1.76 4.95 3.40
CA ALA A 79 3.05 5.14 2.76
C ALA A 79 4.05 4.06 3.19
N GLN A 80 4.20 3.83 4.50
CA GLN A 80 5.11 2.81 5.03
C GLN A 80 4.77 1.40 4.55
N ALA A 81 3.48 1.06 4.51
CA ALA A 81 3.04 -0.24 4.03
C ALA A 81 3.30 -0.42 2.52
N LEU A 82 3.09 0.62 1.70
CA LEU A 82 3.43 0.60 0.27
C LEU A 82 4.93 0.35 0.04
N LEU A 83 5.79 1.03 0.82
CA LEU A 83 7.24 0.80 0.77
C LEU A 83 7.61 -0.66 1.13
N ALA A 84 6.98 -1.22 2.16
CA ALA A 84 7.23 -2.59 2.59
C ALA A 84 6.70 -3.63 1.59
N ALA A 85 5.71 -3.26 0.77
CA ALA A 85 5.03 -4.15 -0.16
C ALA A 85 5.80 -4.49 -1.45
N ASN A 86 6.92 -3.82 -1.75
CA ASN A 86 7.65 -3.95 -3.02
C ASN A 86 7.90 -5.41 -3.47
N PRO A 87 8.39 -6.33 -2.62
CA PRO A 87 8.61 -7.72 -3.04
C PRO A 87 7.31 -8.44 -3.39
N SER A 88 6.21 -8.10 -2.71
CA SER A 88 4.89 -8.71 -2.95
C SER A 88 4.27 -8.19 -4.25
N ILE A 89 4.48 -6.90 -4.55
CA ILE A 89 4.02 -6.25 -5.79
C ILE A 89 4.65 -6.92 -7.03
N GLN A 90 5.96 -7.19 -6.99
CA GLN A 90 6.66 -7.86 -8.08
C GLN A 90 6.16 -9.30 -8.33
N ALA A 91 5.50 -9.91 -7.34
CA ALA A 91 4.88 -11.23 -7.44
C ALA A 91 3.40 -11.18 -7.82
N ALA A 92 2.80 -9.99 -7.94
CA ALA A 92 1.37 -9.84 -8.20
C ALA A 92 0.99 -10.31 -9.62
N PRO A 93 -0.15 -10.99 -9.80
CA PRO A 93 -0.68 -11.32 -11.12
C PRO A 93 -0.87 -10.06 -11.98
N GLY A 94 -0.39 -10.09 -13.22
CA GLY A 94 -0.52 -8.96 -14.15
C GLY A 94 0.56 -7.88 -14.01
N TRP A 95 1.51 -8.02 -13.07
CA TRP A 95 2.67 -7.14 -12.98
C TRP A 95 3.55 -7.22 -14.24
N GLN A 96 4.02 -6.05 -14.70
CA GLN A 96 5.06 -5.91 -15.72
C GLN A 96 5.97 -4.74 -15.33
N ALA A 97 7.27 -4.84 -15.61
CA ALA A 97 8.27 -3.85 -15.19
C ALA A 97 8.07 -2.44 -15.80
N ASN A 98 7.30 -2.35 -16.89
CA ASN A 98 7.01 -1.11 -17.61
C ASN A 98 5.62 -0.53 -17.30
N LEU A 99 4.87 -1.10 -16.35
CA LEU A 99 3.60 -0.51 -15.93
C LEU A 99 3.86 0.84 -15.25
N ARG A 100 3.04 1.83 -15.63
CA ARG A 100 3.02 3.14 -14.99
C ARG A 100 1.73 3.31 -14.16
N PRO A 101 1.75 4.14 -13.10
CA PRO A 101 0.52 4.56 -12.45
C PRO A 101 -0.41 5.32 -13.41
N ARG A 102 -1.70 5.00 -13.36
CA ARG A 102 -2.76 5.63 -14.14
C ARG A 102 -2.81 7.13 -13.82
N GLY A 103 -2.68 7.95 -14.85
CA GLY A 103 -2.66 9.42 -14.74
C GLY A 103 -1.25 10.03 -14.79
N CYS A 104 -0.19 9.26 -14.56
CA CYS A 104 1.18 9.75 -14.70
C CYS A 104 1.66 9.66 -16.16
N GLN A 105 2.25 10.74 -16.68
CA GLN A 105 2.71 10.83 -18.07
C GLN A 105 4.02 10.05 -18.28
N SER A 106 4.92 10.09 -17.31
CA SER A 106 6.19 9.40 -17.31
C SER A 106 6.06 7.99 -16.72
N ALA A 107 6.81 7.05 -17.32
CA ALA A 107 7.04 5.73 -16.73
C ALA A 107 8.25 5.73 -15.77
N ASP A 108 9.03 6.82 -15.73
CA ASP A 108 10.26 6.87 -14.93
C ASP A 108 9.97 7.11 -13.45
N SER A 109 9.04 7.99 -13.12
CA SER A 109 8.70 8.32 -11.74
C SER A 109 7.32 8.95 -11.65
N CYS A 110 6.58 8.63 -10.60
CA CYS A 110 5.27 9.20 -10.31
C CYS A 110 5.16 9.43 -8.80
N THR A 111 4.88 10.67 -8.41
CA THR A 111 4.68 11.05 -7.00
C THR A 111 3.23 10.80 -6.62
N ILE A 112 3.02 10.06 -5.55
CA ILE A 112 1.71 9.75 -5.00
C ILE A 112 1.56 10.51 -3.69
N LEU A 113 0.70 11.51 -3.71
CA LEU A 113 0.31 12.30 -2.56
C LEU A 113 -0.77 11.55 -1.77
N ILE A 114 -0.53 11.33 -0.50
CA ILE A 114 -1.49 10.76 0.43
C ILE A 114 -1.97 11.87 1.36
N PRO A 115 -3.20 12.38 1.18
CA PRO A 115 -3.72 13.51 1.95
C PRO A 115 -3.71 13.25 3.47
N GLU A 116 -2.81 13.91 4.20
CA GLU A 116 -2.73 13.79 5.66
C GLU A 116 -3.69 14.77 6.33
N HIS A 117 -3.68 16.03 5.91
CA HIS A 117 -4.52 17.08 6.49
C HIS A 117 -4.97 18.11 5.46
N SER A 118 -6.25 18.50 5.53
CA SER A 118 -6.82 19.65 4.82
C SER A 118 -7.55 20.58 5.79
N ASP A 119 -7.79 21.83 5.38
CA ASP A 119 -8.45 22.85 6.21
C ASP A 119 -9.99 22.72 6.28
N GLY A 120 -10.53 21.61 5.77
CA GLY A 120 -11.94 21.30 5.68
C GLY A 120 -12.17 20.03 4.86
N ALA A 121 -13.41 19.79 4.44
CA ALA A 121 -13.76 18.67 3.55
C ALA A 121 -13.98 19.14 2.10
N ALA A 122 -13.69 18.27 1.15
CA ALA A 122 -14.05 18.48 -0.26
C ALA A 122 -15.57 18.71 -0.40
N PRO A 123 -16.05 19.54 -1.35
CA PRO A 123 -15.31 20.12 -2.48
C PRO A 123 -14.83 21.57 -2.26
N ASN A 124 -14.81 22.08 -1.02
CA ASN A 124 -14.43 23.48 -0.75
C ASN A 124 -13.35 23.56 0.33
N THR A 125 -12.21 22.90 0.10
CA THR A 125 -11.07 22.88 1.02
C THR A 125 -9.75 22.99 0.28
N ARG A 126 -8.68 23.25 1.02
CA ARG A 126 -7.30 23.18 0.56
C ARG A 126 -6.56 22.10 1.33
N LEU A 127 -5.85 21.26 0.59
CA LEU A 127 -4.91 20.32 1.16
C LEU A 127 -3.72 21.10 1.76
N THR A 128 -3.40 20.83 3.02
CA THR A 128 -2.36 21.55 3.75
C THR A 128 -1.12 20.68 3.99
N HIS A 129 -1.31 19.37 4.12
CA HIS A 129 -0.24 18.40 4.33
C HIS A 129 -0.55 17.10 3.60
N ALA A 130 0.44 16.56 2.90
CA ALA A 130 0.40 15.25 2.27
C ALA A 130 1.66 14.46 2.63
N VAL A 131 1.52 13.15 2.74
CA VAL A 131 2.65 12.22 2.77
C VAL A 131 2.94 11.77 1.35
N GLU A 132 4.21 11.74 0.97
CA GLU A 132 4.60 11.39 -0.40
C GLU A 132 5.17 9.96 -0.46
N ALA A 133 4.71 9.20 -1.45
CA ALA A 133 5.36 7.98 -1.90
C ALA A 133 5.73 8.14 -3.38
N ILE A 134 6.91 7.67 -3.78
CA ILE A 134 7.34 7.72 -5.19
C ILE A 134 7.28 6.31 -5.76
N TYR A 135 6.56 6.14 -6.87
CA TYR A 135 6.64 4.92 -7.67
C TYR A 135 7.67 5.09 -8.80
N THR A 136 8.64 4.18 -8.88
CA THR A 136 9.71 4.19 -9.88
C THR A 136 10.02 2.77 -10.33
N LYS A 137 9.88 2.48 -11.62
CA LYS A 137 10.39 1.27 -12.31
C LYS A 137 10.08 -0.09 -11.66
N ASP A 138 9.03 -0.18 -10.83
CA ASP A 138 8.50 -1.37 -10.12
C ASP A 138 8.36 -1.24 -8.59
N ARG A 139 8.88 -0.16 -7.99
CA ARG A 139 8.95 -0.03 -6.53
C ARG A 139 8.41 1.30 -6.02
N PHE A 140 7.79 1.24 -4.85
CA PHE A 140 7.54 2.38 -4.00
C PHE A 140 8.79 2.72 -3.19
N SER A 141 9.10 4.01 -3.13
CA SER A 141 10.15 4.57 -2.31
C SER A 141 9.62 5.78 -1.55
N LYS A 142 10.32 6.19 -0.50
CA LYS A 142 10.00 7.41 0.25
C LYS A 142 10.75 8.58 -0.33
N VAL A 143 10.16 9.75 -0.21
CA VAL A 143 10.91 11.01 -0.32
C VAL A 143 11.89 11.08 0.87
N PRO A 144 13.20 11.28 0.64
CA PRO A 144 14.17 11.47 1.71
C PRO A 144 13.80 12.70 2.55
N GLU A 145 14.01 12.64 3.86
CA GLU A 145 13.94 13.84 4.69
C GLU A 145 15.22 14.68 4.52
N PRO A 146 15.13 16.04 4.52
CA PRO A 146 13.89 16.82 4.60
C PRO A 146 13.10 16.75 3.28
N LEU A 147 11.77 16.69 3.41
CA LEU A 147 10.83 16.78 2.30
C LEU A 147 11.26 17.95 1.41
N TRP A 148 11.37 17.72 0.10
CA TRP A 148 11.43 18.83 -0.84
C TRP A 148 10.25 19.76 -0.55
N PRO A 149 10.39 21.09 -0.71
CA PRO A 149 9.28 22.00 -0.50
C PRO A 149 8.19 21.67 -1.52
N PHE A 150 7.25 20.83 -1.11
CA PHE A 150 6.05 20.49 -1.84
C PHE A 150 4.91 21.32 -1.28
N ASP A 151 4.30 22.13 -2.14
CA ASP A 151 3.09 22.85 -1.79
C ASP A 151 1.90 21.89 -1.92
N ALA A 152 1.43 21.41 -0.76
CA ALA A 152 0.29 20.52 -0.68
C ALA A 152 -1.01 21.15 -1.21
N SER A 153 -1.05 22.45 -1.47
CA SER A 153 -2.21 23.10 -2.10
C SER A 153 -2.26 22.93 -3.63
N THR A 154 -1.28 22.26 -4.23
CA THR A 154 -1.22 22.08 -5.69
C THR A 154 -2.13 20.93 -6.16
N ASP A 155 -2.97 21.22 -7.15
CA ASP A 155 -3.80 20.21 -7.84
C ASP A 155 -2.96 19.35 -8.79
N THR A 156 -3.15 18.04 -8.77
CA THR A 156 -2.40 17.14 -9.66
C THR A 156 -2.79 17.29 -11.13
N GLN A 157 -3.97 17.84 -11.41
CA GLN A 157 -4.48 18.07 -12.77
C GLN A 157 -3.46 18.78 -13.70
N TYR A 158 -2.59 19.61 -13.16
CA TYR A 158 -1.59 20.37 -13.90
C TYR A 158 -0.16 19.84 -13.71
N MET A 159 0.00 18.74 -12.97
CA MET A 159 1.27 18.12 -12.63
C MET A 159 1.34 16.72 -13.25
N PRO A 160 2.09 16.56 -14.35
CA PRO A 160 2.00 15.37 -15.21
C PRO A 160 2.42 14.05 -14.54
N ASP A 161 3.13 14.09 -13.41
CA ASP A 161 3.64 12.90 -12.71
C ASP A 161 3.29 12.93 -11.22
N MET A 162 2.08 13.38 -10.91
CA MET A 162 1.57 13.45 -9.54
C MET A 162 0.15 12.91 -9.46
N LEU A 163 -0.17 12.16 -8.40
CA LEU A 163 -1.49 11.57 -8.17
C LEU A 163 -1.90 11.71 -6.71
N TYR A 164 -3.20 11.71 -6.43
CA TYR A 164 -3.72 11.48 -5.09
C TYR A 164 -3.97 9.99 -4.83
N ALA A 165 -3.68 9.56 -3.61
CA ALA A 165 -4.11 8.28 -3.06
C ALA A 165 -5.46 8.40 -2.34
N ILE A 166 -6.43 7.60 -2.75
CA ILE A 166 -7.72 7.44 -2.07
C ILE A 166 -7.71 6.11 -1.33
N ILE A 167 -7.85 6.18 -0.01
CA ILE A 167 -7.78 5.03 0.90
C ILE A 167 -9.18 4.64 1.34
N THR A 168 -9.52 3.37 1.15
CA THR A 168 -10.78 2.78 1.62
C THR A 168 -10.51 1.46 2.34
N PRO A 169 -11.34 1.04 3.30
CA PRO A 169 -11.28 -0.32 3.82
C PRO A 169 -11.45 -1.33 2.67
N ALA A 170 -10.63 -2.39 2.66
CA ALA A 170 -10.75 -3.46 1.68
C ALA A 170 -12.07 -4.22 1.86
N ARG A 171 -12.64 -4.71 0.76
CA ARG A 171 -13.91 -5.45 0.73
C ARG A 171 -13.73 -6.96 0.78
#